data_AF-A0A6A6X1E7-F1
#
_entry.id   AF-A0A6A6X1E7-F1
#
_cell.length_a   1.000
_cell.length_b   1.000
_cell.length_c   1.000
_cell.angle_alpha   90.00
_cell.angle_beta   90.00
_cell.angle_gamma   90.00
#
_symmetry.space_group_name_H-M   'P 1'
#
loop_
_entity.id
_entity.type
_entity.pdbx_description
1 polymer ?
#
loop_
_entity_poly.entity_id
_entity_poly.type
_entity_poly.pdbx_seq_one_letter_code
_entity_poly.pdbx_strand_id
1 'polypeptide(L)'
;KPLKPVTNWPLAVCDTRTVRIDDLVTTDTVRRKYTGETFYAKFNPEQRWYYMPNQDPDEVLLLKIFDSRMDAETRFCLHSSFHLEGVNDTGRESFEVRAFVL
;
A
#
# COMPACT_ATOMS: atom_id res chain seq x y z
N LYS A 1 -1.68 1.87 12.22
CA LYS A 1 -2.50 0.79 12.84
C LYS A 1 -3.96 1.27 12.94
N PRO A 2 -4.94 0.37 13.03
CA PRO A 2 -6.34 0.77 13.16
C PRO A 2 -6.69 1.18 14.61
N LEU A 3 -7.77 1.95 14.78
CA LEU A 3 -8.29 2.37 16.09
C LEU A 3 -9.24 1.34 16.71
N LYS A 4 -9.88 0.52 15.86
CA LYS A 4 -10.81 -0.55 16.20
C LYS A 4 -10.56 -1.72 15.23
N PRO A 5 -10.98 -2.96 15.57
CA PRO A 5 -10.83 -4.09 14.67
C PRO A 5 -11.40 -3.81 13.28
N VAL A 6 -10.65 -4.19 12.23
CA VAL A 6 -11.00 -3.89 10.83
C VAL A 6 -11.91 -4.97 10.26
N THR A 7 -13.20 -4.68 10.08
CA THR A 7 -14.17 -5.64 9.51
C THR A 7 -14.30 -5.55 7.98
N ASN A 8 -14.07 -4.37 7.40
CA ASN A 8 -14.08 -4.10 5.97
C ASN A 8 -12.91 -3.14 5.64
N TRP A 9 -12.58 -2.97 4.37
CA TRP A 9 -11.44 -2.16 3.91
C TRP A 9 -10.06 -2.63 4.44
N PRO A 10 -9.73 -3.94 4.37
CA PRO A 10 -8.41 -4.42 4.78
C PRO A 10 -7.31 -3.78 3.94
N LEU A 11 -6.09 -3.75 4.49
CA LEU A 11 -4.91 -3.40 3.70
C LEU A 11 -4.44 -4.60 2.90
N ALA A 12 -4.22 -4.38 1.61
CA ALA A 12 -3.55 -5.27 0.69
C ALA A 12 -2.15 -4.76 0.38
N VAL A 13 -1.21 -5.68 0.22
CA VAL A 13 0.16 -5.45 -0.22
C VAL A 13 0.51 -6.45 -1.32
N CYS A 14 1.29 -5.99 -2.30
CA CYS A 14 1.76 -6.84 -3.38
C CYS A 14 3.19 -7.33 -3.11
N ASP A 15 3.47 -8.59 -3.40
CA ASP A 15 4.83 -9.12 -3.42
C ASP A 15 5.62 -8.42 -4.54
N THR A 16 6.56 -7.54 -4.18
CA THR A 16 7.33 -6.75 -5.14
C THR A 16 8.08 -7.60 -6.17
N ARG A 17 8.40 -8.87 -5.85
CA ARG A 17 9.10 -9.79 -6.76
C ARG A 17 8.22 -10.20 -7.94
N THR A 18 6.92 -9.92 -7.88
CA THR A 18 5.95 -10.16 -8.95
C THR A 18 5.55 -8.91 -9.71
N VAL A 19 6.06 -7.75 -9.32
CA VAL A 19 5.75 -6.48 -9.96
C VAL A 19 6.82 -6.20 -11.02
N ARG A 20 6.41 -6.13 -12.29
CA ARG A 20 7.30 -5.77 -13.39
C ARG A 20 7.39 -4.25 -13.48
N ILE A 21 8.57 -3.71 -13.79
CA ILE A 21 8.76 -2.27 -13.95
C ILE A 21 7.85 -1.72 -15.08
N ASP A 22 7.63 -2.49 -16.14
CA ASP A 22 6.77 -2.10 -17.27
C ASP A 22 5.27 -1.98 -16.90
N ASP A 23 4.88 -2.58 -15.78
CA ASP A 23 3.53 -2.45 -15.21
C ASP A 23 3.37 -1.13 -14.44
N LEU A 24 4.47 -0.43 -14.13
CA LEU A 24 4.43 0.84 -13.40
C LEU A 24 4.29 2.02 -14.36
N VAL A 25 3.36 2.91 -14.03
CA VAL A 25 3.12 4.17 -14.71
C VAL A 25 3.51 5.29 -13.75
N THR A 26 4.61 5.98 -14.06
CA THR A 26 4.99 7.20 -13.34
C THR A 26 3.89 8.24 -13.52
N THR A 27 3.46 8.86 -12.43
CA THR A 27 2.37 9.83 -12.44
C THR A 27 2.69 10.98 -11.50
N ASP A 28 2.50 12.20 -12.00
CA ASP A 28 2.70 13.41 -11.21
C ASP A 28 1.60 13.55 -10.16
N THR A 29 2.02 13.71 -8.91
CA THR A 29 1.18 14.16 -7.81
C THR A 29 1.33 15.66 -7.68
N VAL A 30 0.45 16.40 -8.36
CA VAL A 30 0.44 17.87 -8.35
C VAL A 30 -0.45 18.38 -7.21
N ARG A 31 0.14 19.14 -6.29
CA ARG A 31 -0.53 19.86 -5.20
C ARG A 31 -0.17 21.34 -5.28
N ARG A 32 -0.96 22.21 -4.62
CA ARG A 32 -0.79 23.67 -4.66
C ARG A 32 0.64 24.19 -4.42
N LYS A 33 1.44 23.50 -3.60
CA LYS A 33 2.82 23.89 -3.24
C LYS A 33 3.87 22.80 -3.49
N TYR A 34 3.49 21.70 -4.13
CA TYR A 34 4.35 20.54 -4.28
C TYR A 34 3.99 19.76 -5.54
N THR A 35 4.99 19.46 -6.35
CA THR A 35 4.91 18.45 -7.40
C THR A 35 5.86 17.35 -7.02
N GLY A 36 5.35 16.12 -6.95
CA GLY A 36 6.18 14.94 -6.80
C GLY A 36 5.69 13.83 -7.71
N GLU A 37 6.34 12.69 -7.67
CA GLU A 37 6.00 11.54 -8.51
C GLU A 37 5.53 10.37 -7.64
N THR A 38 4.58 9.61 -8.16
CA THR A 38 4.16 8.31 -7.64
C THR A 38 4.08 7.30 -8.78
N PHE A 39 4.00 6.02 -8.44
CA PHE A 39 3.67 4.97 -9.41
C PHE A 39 2.22 4.53 -9.24
N TYR A 40 1.51 4.42 -10.36
CA TYR A 40 0.33 3.56 -10.46
C TYR A 40 0.73 2.24 -11.13
N ALA A 41 0.06 1.16 -10.78
CA ALA A 41 0.29 -0.15 -11.39
C ALA A 41 -0.82 -0.49 -12.38
N LYS A 42 -0.44 -1.01 -13.54
CA LYS A 42 -1.33 -1.71 -14.47
C LYS A 42 -1.71 -3.06 -13.86
N PHE A 43 -2.88 -3.55 -14.22
CA PHE A 43 -3.27 -4.92 -13.91
C PHE A 43 -2.33 -5.91 -14.58
N ASN A 44 -1.80 -6.84 -13.80
CA ASN A 44 -1.07 -8.00 -14.30
C ASN A 44 -1.44 -9.21 -13.43
N PRO A 45 -1.96 -10.32 -14.01
CA PRO A 45 -2.35 -11.51 -13.25
C PRO A 45 -1.19 -12.22 -12.54
N GLU A 46 0.07 -11.93 -12.90
CA GLU A 46 1.25 -12.44 -12.19
C GLU A 46 1.46 -11.77 -10.82
N GLN A 47 0.87 -10.60 -10.59
CA GLN A 47 0.97 -9.87 -9.32
C GLN A 47 0.32 -10.66 -8.18
N ARG A 48 1.12 -11.01 -7.18
CA ARG A 48 0.63 -11.71 -5.98
C ARG A 48 0.30 -10.73 -4.88
N TRP A 49 -1.00 -10.59 -4.63
CA TRP A 49 -1.54 -9.74 -3.57
C TRP A 49 -1.86 -10.55 -2.32
N TYR A 50 -1.53 -9.99 -1.17
CA TYR A 50 -1.86 -10.49 0.16
C TYR A 50 -2.61 -9.39 0.89
N TYR A 51 -3.55 -9.75 1.75
CA TYR A 51 -4.25 -8.76 2.56
C TYR A 51 -4.38 -9.24 4.00
N MET A 52 -4.53 -8.28 4.91
CA MET A 52 -4.67 -8.53 6.34
C MET A 52 -6.14 -8.34 6.76
N PRO A 53 -6.96 -9.41 6.79
CA PRO A 53 -8.32 -9.34 7.31
C PRO A 53 -8.30 -9.15 8.83
N ASN A 54 -9.35 -8.53 9.37
CA ASN A 54 -9.59 -8.46 10.81
C ASN A 54 -8.41 -7.88 11.61
N GLN A 55 -7.68 -6.90 11.03
CA GLN A 55 -6.55 -6.28 11.70
C GLN A 55 -6.98 -5.64 13.03
N ASP A 56 -6.36 -6.09 14.13
CA ASP A 56 -6.63 -5.58 15.47
C ASP A 56 -5.84 -4.28 15.78
N PRO A 57 -6.29 -3.47 16.76
CA PRO A 57 -5.63 -2.21 17.09
C PRO A 57 -4.18 -2.31 17.58
N ASP A 58 -3.76 -3.47 18.08
CA ASP A 58 -2.39 -3.79 18.51
C ASP A 58 -1.51 -4.33 17.37
N GLU A 59 -2.10 -4.64 16.21
CA GLU A 59 -1.36 -5.09 15.04
C GLU A 59 -0.92 -3.93 14.15
N VAL A 60 0.34 -3.95 13.73
CA VAL A 60 0.94 -2.94 12.85
C VAL A 60 1.39 -3.60 11.55
N LEU A 61 1.00 -3.01 10.43
CA LEU A 61 1.59 -3.32 9.13
C LEU A 61 2.67 -2.29 8.82
N LEU A 62 3.91 -2.75 8.63
CA LEU A 62 5.03 -1.91 8.21
C LEU A 62 5.22 -2.03 6.70
N LEU A 63 5.21 -0.90 6.00
CA LEU A 63 5.37 -0.84 4.55
C LEU A 63 6.67 -0.10 4.20
N LYS A 64 7.55 -0.74 3.44
CA LYS A 64 8.66 -0.05 2.79
C LYS A 64 8.13 0.63 1.53
N ILE A 65 7.85 1.93 1.62
CA ILE A 65 7.22 2.69 0.55
C ILE A 65 8.18 2.95 -0.61
N PHE A 66 9.41 3.35 -0.32
CA PHE A 66 10.42 3.66 -1.34
C PHE A 66 11.86 3.48 -0.84
N ASP A 67 12.76 3.07 -1.73
CA ASP A 67 14.21 3.12 -1.56
C ASP A 67 14.87 3.84 -2.73
N SER A 68 15.63 4.89 -2.43
CA SER A 68 16.38 5.66 -3.43
C SER A 68 17.58 4.89 -3.97
N ARG A 69 18.07 3.87 -3.25
CA ARG A 69 19.12 2.99 -3.74
C ARG A 69 18.64 2.15 -4.92
N MET A 70 19.40 2.21 -6.01
CA MET A 70 19.10 1.45 -7.23
C MET A 70 19.39 -0.05 -7.08
N ASP A 71 20.28 -0.42 -6.15
CA ASP A 71 20.67 -1.79 -5.83
C ASP A 71 19.86 -2.42 -4.68
N ALA A 72 18.85 -1.71 -4.15
CA ALA A 72 18.00 -2.26 -3.11
C ALA A 72 17.10 -3.38 -3.64
N GLU A 73 17.03 -4.48 -2.89
CA GLU A 73 16.23 -5.66 -3.25
C GLU A 73 14.73 -5.35 -3.40
N THR A 74 14.20 -4.54 -2.49
CA THR A 74 12.82 -4.03 -2.55
C THR A 74 12.86 -2.50 -2.59
N ARG A 75 12.57 -1.93 -3.76
CA ARG A 75 12.58 -0.47 -3.94
C ARG A 75 11.24 0.20 -3.69
N PHE A 76 10.14 -0.53 -3.76
CA PHE A 76 8.78 -0.02 -3.58
C PHE A 76 7.86 -1.17 -3.17
N CYS A 77 6.68 -0.83 -2.65
CA CYS A 77 5.64 -1.80 -2.34
C CYS A 77 4.29 -1.24 -2.77
N LEU A 78 3.64 -1.90 -3.74
CA LEU A 78 2.27 -1.57 -4.10
C LEU A 78 1.35 -1.99 -2.95
N HIS A 79 0.47 -1.10 -2.55
CA HIS A 79 -0.47 -1.31 -1.47
C HIS A 79 -1.76 -0.56 -1.75
N SER A 80 -2.87 -1.09 -1.26
CA SER A 80 -4.18 -0.46 -1.38
C SER A 80 -5.11 -0.97 -0.28
N SER A 81 -6.26 -0.33 -0.11
CA SER A 81 -7.40 -0.91 0.60
C SER A 81 -8.53 -1.18 -0.38
N PHE A 82 -9.31 -2.22 -0.15
CA PHE A 82 -10.41 -2.60 -1.04
C PHE A 82 -11.65 -3.01 -0.25
N HIS A 83 -12.82 -2.85 -0.86
CA HIS A 83 -14.10 -3.23 -0.25
C HIS A 83 -14.29 -4.76 -0.30
N LEU A 84 -14.68 -5.34 0.83
CA LEU A 84 -15.13 -6.73 0.93
C LEU A 84 -16.65 -6.78 0.85
N GLU A 85 -17.17 -7.64 -0.03
CA GLU A 85 -18.62 -7.90 -0.12
C GLU A 85 -19.08 -8.82 1.01
N GLY A 86 -20.31 -8.62 1.48
CA GLY A 86 -20.95 -9.53 2.45
C GLY A 86 -20.49 -9.38 3.91
N VAL A 87 -19.68 -8.38 4.23
CA VAL A 87 -19.27 -8.05 5.61
C VAL A 87 -19.93 -6.76 6.09
N ASN A 88 -20.09 -6.62 7.41
CA ASN A 88 -20.59 -5.38 7.98
C ASN A 88 -19.54 -4.27 7.82
N ASP A 89 -19.87 -3.24 7.04
CA ASP A 89 -19.01 -2.08 6.86
C ASP A 89 -19.23 -1.07 7.99
N THR A 90 -18.33 -1.09 8.95
CA THR A 90 -18.30 -0.11 10.06
C THR A 90 -17.31 1.03 9.82
N GLY A 91 -16.72 1.08 8.61
CA GLY A 91 -15.65 1.99 8.25
C GLY A 91 -14.31 1.63 8.91
N ARG A 92 -13.22 1.78 8.16
CA ARG A 92 -11.87 1.66 8.71
C ARG A 92 -11.37 3.01 9.21
N GLU A 93 -11.00 3.06 10.48
CA GLU A 93 -10.38 4.22 11.11
C GLU A 93 -8.95 3.84 11.52
N SER A 94 -7.97 4.62 11.06
CA SER A 94 -6.56 4.30 11.30
C SER A 94 -5.71 5.56 11.34
N PHE A 95 -4.53 5.42 11.92
CA PHE A 95 -3.46 6.40 11.74
C PHE A 95 -2.31 5.78 10.96
N GLU A 96 -1.74 6.59 10.08
CA GLU A 96 -0.51 6.30 9.33
C GLU A 96 0.60 7.20 9.86
N VAL A 97 1.79 6.61 10.05
CA VAL A 97 3.01 7.35 10.32
C VAL A 97 3.96 7.06 9.17
N ARG A 98 4.52 8.12 8.59
CA ARG A 98 5.56 8.02 7.57
C ARG A 98 6.88 8.48 8.17
N ALA A 99 7.88 7.61 8.10
CA ALA A 99 9.24 7.91 8.49
C ALA A 99 10.14 7.92 7.24
N PHE A 100 11.14 8.79 7.25
CA PHE A 100 12.20 8.83 6.25
C PHE A 100 13.50 8.44 6.94
N VAL A 101 14.28 7.58 6.27
CA VAL A 101 15.63 7.23 6.70
C VAL A 101 16.59 7.88 5.71
N LEU A 102 17.61 8.56 6.24
CA LEU A 102 18.63 9.28 5.48
C LEU A 102 19.87 8.41 5.27
#